data_AF-A0A6I5A359-F1
#
_entry.id   AF-A0A6I5A359-F1
#
_cell.length_a   1.000
_cell.length_b   1.000
_cell.length_c   1.000
_cell.angle_alpha   90.00
_cell.angle_beta   90.00
_cell.angle_gamma   90.00
#
_symmetry.space_group_name_H-M   'P 1'
#
loop_
_entity.id
_entity.type
_entity.pdbx_description
1 polymer ?
#
loop_
_entity_poly.entity_id
_entity_poly.type
_entity_poly.pdbx_seq_one_letter_code
_entity_poly.pdbx_strand_id
1 'polypeptide(L)'
;MADRTIRVLIAKPGLDGHDRGALVIAQALRDHGMEVIYTGLRQSPDQIVQAAIQEDVDVIGLSSLSGAHRSLFPKIVEVLAKNDAEDIPVIGGGVIPYEDIPYLEEKGVNKIFTPGTPTEEIAKYIQRLIHPQAQTSLNPPEKIAHIGIAVSNIEHALPFYTNTLGLRLTGVEEVQSEGVKVAFLKLGETQLELLEPIHEDSSIAKFINKRGEGFHHMALEVQDIKERLQQYKDQGISLLNEEPKQGAHNSQVAFLHPKAANGVLMELCQHEKEGE
;
A
#
# COMPACT_ATOMS: atom_id res chain seq x y z
N MET A 1 0.06 -20.29 1.52
CA MET A 1 -0.90 -21.03 0.68
C MET A 1 -0.69 -20.54 -0.74
N ALA A 2 -0.66 -21.44 -1.72
CA ALA A 2 -0.31 -21.09 -3.09
C ALA A 2 -1.22 -19.97 -3.64
N ASP A 3 -0.63 -19.15 -4.50
CA ASP A 3 -1.19 -17.99 -5.21
C ASP A 3 -2.34 -18.42 -6.15
N ARG A 4 -3.45 -18.91 -5.58
CA ARG A 4 -4.67 -19.27 -6.30
C ARG A 4 -5.36 -17.99 -6.72
N THR A 5 -5.59 -17.85 -8.01
CA THR A 5 -6.41 -16.79 -8.61
C THR A 5 -7.77 -16.70 -7.90
N ILE A 6 -8.16 -15.49 -7.48
CA ILE A 6 -9.47 -15.26 -6.86
C ILE A 6 -10.57 -15.57 -7.89
N ARG A 7 -11.50 -16.45 -7.52
CA ARG A 7 -12.64 -16.88 -8.33
C ARG A 7 -13.90 -16.16 -7.85
N VAL A 8 -14.52 -15.38 -8.74
CA VAL A 8 -15.68 -14.54 -8.43
C VAL A 8 -16.90 -15.04 -9.21
N LEU A 9 -17.99 -15.33 -8.51
CA LEU A 9 -19.29 -15.59 -9.14
C LEU A 9 -20.10 -14.30 -9.21
N ILE A 10 -20.32 -13.79 -10.42
CA ILE A 10 -21.22 -12.65 -10.66
C ILE A 10 -22.61 -13.19 -11.02
N ALA A 11 -23.60 -12.87 -10.20
CA ALA A 11 -24.96 -13.36 -10.35
C ALA A 11 -26.03 -12.28 -10.36
N LYS A 12 -27.13 -12.59 -11.05
CA LYS A 12 -28.35 -11.77 -11.10
C LYS A 12 -29.54 -12.54 -10.56
N PRO A 13 -29.93 -12.30 -9.29
CA PRO A 13 -31.01 -13.05 -8.68
C PRO A 13 -32.39 -12.60 -9.17
N GLY A 14 -33.33 -13.54 -9.21
CA GLY A 14 -34.76 -13.26 -9.41
C GLY A 14 -35.13 -13.06 -10.88
N LEU A 15 -35.82 -11.96 -11.20
CA LEU A 15 -36.30 -11.68 -12.57
C LEU A 15 -35.56 -10.51 -13.24
N ASP A 16 -34.49 -10.03 -12.63
CA ASP A 16 -33.76 -8.86 -13.11
C ASP A 16 -33.07 -9.13 -14.45
N GLY A 17 -33.51 -8.39 -15.48
CA GLY A 17 -32.96 -8.47 -16.83
C GLY A 17 -31.81 -7.51 -17.13
N HIS A 18 -31.38 -6.67 -16.18
CA HIS A 18 -30.36 -5.65 -16.43
C HIS A 18 -28.94 -6.20 -16.33
N ASP A 19 -28.33 -6.52 -17.45
CA ASP A 19 -27.05 -7.24 -17.51
C ASP A 19 -25.81 -6.35 -17.62
N ARG A 20 -25.94 -5.17 -18.25
CA ARG A 20 -24.80 -4.28 -18.57
C ARG A 20 -23.87 -4.02 -17.40
N GLY A 21 -24.41 -3.65 -16.23
CA GLY A 21 -23.59 -3.40 -15.04
C GLY A 21 -22.82 -4.64 -14.60
N ALA A 22 -23.48 -5.79 -14.54
CA ALA A 22 -22.85 -7.05 -14.18
C ALA A 22 -21.75 -7.46 -15.17
N LEU A 23 -21.96 -7.27 -16.48
CA LEU A 23 -20.97 -7.57 -17.51
C LEU A 23 -19.75 -6.63 -17.46
N VAL A 24 -19.96 -5.35 -17.18
CA VAL A 24 -18.85 -4.38 -16.99
C VAL A 24 -18.02 -4.76 -15.77
N ILE A 25 -18.65 -5.08 -14.64
CA ILE A 25 -17.94 -5.55 -13.45
C ILE A 25 -17.21 -6.85 -13.75
N ALA A 26 -17.86 -7.82 -14.41
CA ALA A 26 -17.23 -9.08 -14.75
C ALA A 26 -15.99 -8.90 -15.62
N GLN A 27 -16.02 -8.00 -16.61
CA GLN A 27 -14.84 -7.69 -17.41
C GLN A 27 -13.77 -7.00 -16.56
N ALA A 28 -14.12 -5.98 -15.78
CA ALA A 28 -13.16 -5.25 -14.98
C ALA A 28 -12.46 -6.13 -13.94
N LEU A 29 -13.16 -7.09 -13.33
CA LEU A 29 -12.54 -8.05 -12.40
C LEU A 29 -11.57 -9.00 -13.11
N ARG A 30 -11.86 -9.42 -14.35
CA ARG A 30 -10.90 -10.18 -15.18
C ARG A 30 -9.67 -9.35 -15.51
N ASP A 31 -9.85 -8.07 -15.80
CA ASP A 31 -8.73 -7.15 -16.06
C ASP A 31 -7.84 -6.98 -14.81
N HIS A 32 -8.39 -7.22 -13.61
CA HIS A 32 -7.66 -7.26 -12.33
C HIS A 32 -7.16 -8.67 -11.96
N GLY A 33 -7.09 -9.59 -12.92
CA GLY A 33 -6.50 -10.91 -12.75
C GLY A 33 -7.37 -11.91 -12.01
N MET A 34 -8.68 -11.67 -11.84
CA MET A 34 -9.61 -12.62 -11.23
C MET A 34 -10.23 -13.56 -12.27
N GLU A 35 -10.54 -14.79 -11.87
CA GLU A 35 -11.37 -15.69 -12.65
C GLU A 35 -12.84 -15.35 -12.38
N VAL A 36 -13.64 -15.09 -13.42
CA VAL A 36 -15.01 -14.62 -13.24
C VAL A 36 -16.01 -15.53 -13.92
N ILE A 37 -16.85 -16.16 -13.11
CA ILE A 37 -17.99 -16.98 -13.50
C ILE A 37 -19.24 -16.08 -13.53
N TYR A 38 -19.89 -15.97 -14.69
CA TYR A 38 -21.14 -15.23 -14.82
C TYR A 38 -22.31 -16.19 -14.95
N THR A 39 -23.27 -16.16 -14.03
CA THR A 39 -24.39 -17.13 -14.01
C THR A 39 -25.48 -16.83 -15.04
N GLY A 40 -25.38 -15.71 -15.75
CA GLY A 40 -26.45 -15.26 -16.63
C GLY A 40 -27.59 -14.58 -15.88
N LEU A 41 -28.74 -14.52 -16.53
CA LEU A 41 -29.92 -13.84 -16.00
C LEU A 41 -30.85 -14.80 -15.27
N ARG A 42 -31.65 -14.22 -14.39
CA ARG A 42 -32.82 -14.85 -13.79
C ARG A 42 -32.55 -16.13 -13.01
N GLN A 43 -31.54 -16.11 -12.16
CA GLN A 43 -31.18 -17.26 -11.33
C GLN A 43 -31.90 -17.20 -9.98
N SER A 44 -32.35 -18.34 -9.47
CA SER A 44 -32.87 -18.44 -8.10
C SER A 44 -31.73 -18.39 -7.08
N PRO A 45 -31.98 -18.02 -5.81
CA PRO A 45 -30.99 -18.14 -4.75
C PRO A 45 -30.33 -19.52 -4.67
N ASP A 46 -31.12 -20.60 -4.78
CA ASP A 46 -30.60 -21.97 -4.78
C ASP A 46 -29.66 -22.23 -5.96
N GLN A 47 -30.01 -21.80 -7.17
CA GLN A 47 -29.15 -21.97 -8.35
C GLN A 47 -27.83 -21.21 -8.21
N ILE A 48 -27.88 -20.00 -7.65
CA ILE A 48 -26.68 -19.17 -7.42
C ILE A 48 -25.75 -19.86 -6.42
N VAL A 49 -26.28 -20.34 -5.30
CA VAL A 49 -25.47 -21.01 -4.27
C VAL A 49 -24.90 -22.34 -4.77
N GLN A 50 -25.71 -23.14 -5.47
CA GLN A 50 -25.21 -24.39 -6.05
C GLN A 50 -24.09 -24.15 -7.07
N ALA A 51 -24.23 -23.13 -7.93
CA ALA A 51 -23.17 -22.74 -8.86
C ALA A 51 -21.91 -22.26 -8.11
N ALA A 52 -22.05 -21.46 -7.05
CA ALA A 52 -20.92 -20.97 -6.26
C ALA A 52 -20.13 -22.11 -5.61
N ILE A 53 -20.83 -23.10 -5.04
CA ILE A 53 -20.21 -24.28 -4.43
C ILE A 53 -19.56 -25.16 -5.50
N GLN A 54 -20.28 -25.45 -6.59
CA GLN A 54 -19.78 -26.31 -7.67
C GLN A 54 -18.53 -25.72 -8.34
N GLU A 55 -18.51 -24.40 -8.50
CA GLU A 55 -17.40 -23.68 -9.09
C GLU A 55 -16.31 -23.31 -8.08
N ASP A 56 -16.41 -23.70 -6.80
CA ASP A 56 -15.40 -23.44 -5.76
C ASP A 56 -14.94 -21.96 -5.71
N VAL A 57 -15.91 -21.05 -5.67
CA VAL A 57 -15.68 -19.61 -5.74
C VAL A 57 -15.28 -19.01 -4.41
N ASP A 58 -14.42 -18.00 -4.44
CA ASP A 58 -14.01 -17.26 -3.25
C ASP A 58 -15.03 -16.21 -2.81
N VAL A 59 -15.84 -15.68 -3.74
CA VAL A 59 -16.82 -14.62 -3.43
C VAL A 59 -17.99 -14.63 -4.42
N ILE A 60 -19.18 -14.30 -3.93
CA ILE A 60 -20.38 -14.06 -4.74
C ILE A 60 -20.64 -12.56 -4.85
N GLY A 61 -20.67 -12.04 -6.08
CA GLY A 61 -21.10 -10.68 -6.40
C GLY A 61 -22.51 -10.64 -6.97
N LEU A 62 -23.44 -10.04 -6.23
CA LEU A 62 -24.85 -9.93 -6.63
C LEU A 62 -25.13 -8.59 -7.31
N SER A 63 -25.85 -8.61 -8.43
CA SER A 63 -26.27 -7.40 -9.15
C SER A 63 -27.80 -7.29 -9.22
N SER A 64 -28.35 -6.22 -8.64
CA SER A 64 -29.80 -5.93 -8.61
C SER A 64 -30.11 -4.50 -9.03
N LEU A 65 -30.97 -4.36 -10.05
CA LEU A 65 -31.57 -3.10 -10.50
C LEU A 65 -33.10 -3.14 -10.43
N SER A 66 -33.70 -4.26 -10.02
CA SER A 66 -35.15 -4.47 -10.00
C SER A 66 -35.81 -4.13 -8.65
N GLY A 67 -35.06 -3.61 -7.68
CA GLY A 67 -35.56 -3.30 -6.33
C GLY A 67 -35.79 -4.53 -5.42
N ALA A 68 -35.41 -5.72 -5.87
CA ALA A 68 -35.63 -6.97 -5.12
C ALA A 68 -34.45 -7.33 -4.18
N HIS A 69 -33.47 -6.45 -4.01
CA HIS A 69 -32.27 -6.69 -3.19
C HIS A 69 -32.59 -7.01 -1.74
N ARG A 70 -33.55 -6.30 -1.12
CA ARG A 70 -33.95 -6.53 0.28
C ARG A 70 -34.48 -7.94 0.54
N SER A 71 -35.07 -8.59 -0.45
CA SER A 71 -35.59 -9.96 -0.29
C SER A 71 -34.60 -11.01 -0.78
N LEU A 72 -33.93 -10.77 -1.91
CA LEU A 72 -33.11 -11.78 -2.58
C LEU A 72 -31.70 -11.89 -2.00
N PHE A 73 -31.06 -10.80 -1.59
CA PHE A 73 -29.69 -10.87 -1.08
C PHE A 73 -29.63 -11.61 0.27
N PRO A 74 -30.47 -11.28 1.28
CA PRO A 74 -30.53 -12.06 2.52
C PRO A 74 -30.86 -13.52 2.26
N LYS A 75 -31.72 -13.80 1.26
CA LYS A 75 -32.10 -15.17 0.94
C LYS A 75 -30.91 -16.00 0.46
N ILE A 76 -29.99 -15.41 -0.28
CA ILE A 76 -28.77 -16.09 -0.74
C ILE A 76 -27.86 -16.41 0.43
N VAL A 77 -27.68 -15.48 1.38
CA VAL A 77 -26.93 -15.72 2.61
C VAL A 77 -27.56 -16.86 3.43
N GLU A 78 -28.90 -16.87 3.57
CA GLU A 78 -29.60 -17.98 4.23
C GLU A 78 -29.38 -19.33 3.54
N VAL A 79 -29.35 -19.35 2.20
CA VAL A 79 -29.16 -20.58 1.43
C VAL A 79 -27.70 -21.06 1.52
N LEU A 80 -26.72 -20.17 1.57
CA LEU A 80 -25.31 -20.53 1.85
C LEU A 80 -25.19 -21.23 3.20
N ALA A 81 -25.76 -20.65 4.26
CA ALA A 81 -25.74 -21.24 5.60
C ALA A 81 -26.41 -22.62 5.63
N LYS A 82 -27.50 -22.83 4.87
CA LYS A 82 -28.17 -24.13 4.78
C LYS A 82 -27.37 -25.21 4.05
N ASN A 83 -26.36 -24.82 3.28
CA ASN A 83 -25.49 -25.73 2.52
C ASN A 83 -24.07 -25.77 3.12
N ASP A 84 -23.88 -25.34 4.37
CA ASP A 84 -22.59 -25.30 5.07
C ASP A 84 -21.49 -24.53 4.29
N ALA A 85 -21.88 -23.47 3.55
CA ALA A 85 -21.01 -22.67 2.68
C ALA A 85 -21.00 -21.17 3.09
N GLU A 86 -21.12 -20.91 4.39
CA GLU A 86 -21.14 -19.56 4.98
C GLU A 86 -19.77 -18.86 4.97
N ASP A 87 -18.72 -19.59 4.63
CA ASP A 87 -17.37 -19.10 4.40
C ASP A 87 -17.22 -18.33 3.07
N ILE A 88 -18.16 -18.48 2.13
CA ILE A 88 -18.18 -17.74 0.87
C ILE A 88 -18.83 -16.35 1.10
N PRO A 89 -18.05 -15.25 1.15
CA PRO A 89 -18.61 -13.92 1.32
C PRO A 89 -19.52 -13.50 0.15
N VAL A 90 -20.47 -12.64 0.48
CA VAL A 90 -21.44 -12.07 -0.47
C VAL A 90 -21.27 -10.57 -0.52
N ILE A 91 -20.98 -10.02 -1.70
CA ILE A 91 -21.04 -8.58 -1.98
C ILE A 91 -22.23 -8.30 -2.90
N GLY A 92 -22.72 -7.06 -2.88
CA GLY A 92 -23.87 -6.65 -3.67
C GLY A 92 -23.63 -5.33 -4.40
N GLY A 93 -24.38 -5.10 -5.47
CA GLY A 93 -24.40 -3.82 -6.15
C GLY A 93 -25.56 -3.63 -7.11
N GLY A 94 -25.63 -2.44 -7.69
CA GLY A 94 -26.71 -2.01 -8.59
C GLY A 94 -27.44 -0.78 -8.04
N VAL A 95 -28.70 -0.59 -8.42
CA VAL A 95 -29.50 0.56 -7.96
C VAL A 95 -30.12 0.22 -6.62
N ILE A 96 -29.33 0.39 -5.56
CA ILE A 96 -29.71 0.07 -4.17
C ILE A 96 -29.82 1.38 -3.37
N PRO A 97 -30.98 1.69 -2.75
CA PRO A 97 -31.14 2.85 -1.87
C PRO A 97 -30.17 2.81 -0.69
N TYR A 98 -29.57 3.95 -0.34
CA TYR A 98 -28.61 4.04 0.78
C TYR A 98 -29.21 3.60 2.12
N GLU A 99 -30.51 3.83 2.33
CA GLU A 99 -31.25 3.40 3.52
C GLU A 99 -31.40 1.88 3.65
N ASP A 100 -31.25 1.13 2.55
CA ASP A 100 -31.33 -0.33 2.54
C ASP A 100 -29.99 -1.00 2.87
N ILE A 101 -28.87 -0.28 2.69
CA ILE A 101 -27.52 -0.84 2.88
C ILE A 101 -27.30 -1.37 4.30
N PRO A 102 -27.63 -0.64 5.39
CA PRO A 102 -27.43 -1.15 6.74
C PRO A 102 -28.18 -2.45 7.01
N TYR A 103 -29.40 -2.57 6.46
CA TYR A 103 -30.19 -3.79 6.58
C TYR A 103 -29.55 -4.97 5.83
N LEU A 104 -29.01 -4.74 4.63
CA LEU A 104 -28.33 -5.79 3.85
C LEU A 104 -27.04 -6.26 4.55
N GLU A 105 -26.26 -5.32 5.10
CA GLU A 105 -25.05 -5.63 5.86
C GLU A 105 -25.36 -6.40 7.15
N GLU A 106 -26.41 -6.02 7.88
CA GLU A 106 -26.91 -6.77 9.04
C GLU A 106 -27.33 -8.21 8.69
N LYS A 107 -27.81 -8.43 7.45
CA LYS A 107 -28.20 -9.76 6.94
C LYS A 107 -27.05 -10.57 6.34
N GLY A 108 -25.81 -10.13 6.51
CA GLY A 108 -24.61 -10.89 6.13
C GLY A 108 -24.08 -10.60 4.74
N VAL A 109 -24.52 -9.53 4.08
CA VAL A 109 -23.86 -9.04 2.86
C VAL A 109 -22.65 -8.20 3.27
N ASN A 110 -21.44 -8.60 2.87
CA ASN A 110 -20.18 -7.96 3.31
C ASN A 110 -20.04 -6.50 2.88
N LYS A 111 -20.53 -6.15 1.68
CA LYS A 111 -20.49 -4.77 1.15
C LYS A 111 -21.49 -4.53 0.04
N ILE A 112 -22.03 -3.31 -0.02
CA ILE A 112 -22.84 -2.81 -1.14
C ILE A 112 -22.09 -1.73 -1.93
N PHE A 113 -22.09 -1.87 -3.26
CA PHE A 113 -21.56 -0.90 -4.23
C PHE A 113 -22.68 -0.27 -5.05
N THR A 114 -22.80 1.05 -4.99
CA THR A 114 -23.86 1.83 -5.66
C THR A 114 -23.39 2.35 -7.02
N PRO A 115 -24.28 2.92 -7.87
CA PRO A 115 -23.87 3.42 -9.17
C PRO A 115 -22.82 4.52 -9.02
N GLY A 116 -21.75 4.43 -9.81
CA GLY A 116 -20.62 5.36 -9.77
C GLY A 116 -19.40 4.87 -9.00
N THR A 117 -19.48 3.75 -8.26
CA THR A 117 -18.30 3.12 -7.65
C THR A 117 -17.27 2.76 -8.75
N PRO A 118 -16.00 3.20 -8.62
CA PRO A 118 -14.93 2.78 -9.53
C PRO A 118 -14.74 1.26 -9.50
N THR A 119 -14.58 0.65 -10.68
CA THR A 119 -14.41 -0.81 -10.79
C THR A 119 -13.15 -1.32 -10.07
N GLU A 120 -12.09 -0.52 -10.07
CA GLU A 120 -10.85 -0.77 -9.33
C GLU A 120 -11.09 -0.84 -7.80
N GLU A 121 -12.00 -0.02 -7.26
CA GLU A 121 -12.33 -0.06 -5.83
C GLU A 121 -12.99 -1.40 -5.45
N ILE A 122 -13.87 -1.91 -6.33
CA ILE A 122 -14.53 -3.21 -6.15
C ILE A 122 -13.49 -4.33 -6.19
N ALA A 123 -12.58 -4.30 -7.17
CA ALA A 123 -11.51 -5.29 -7.29
C ALA A 123 -10.59 -5.29 -6.03
N LYS A 124 -10.14 -4.11 -5.59
CA LYS A 124 -9.33 -3.95 -4.37
C LYS A 124 -10.08 -4.38 -3.12
N TYR A 125 -11.39 -4.17 -3.05
CA TYR A 125 -12.20 -4.65 -1.93
C TYR A 125 -12.23 -6.18 -1.90
N ILE A 126 -12.51 -6.84 -3.03
CA ILE A 126 -12.52 -8.31 -3.13
C ILE A 126 -11.14 -8.90 -2.74
N GLN A 127 -10.05 -8.33 -3.25
CA GLN A 127 -8.69 -8.77 -2.89
C GLN A 127 -8.45 -8.72 -1.38
N ARG A 128 -8.84 -7.61 -0.73
CA ARG A 128 -8.71 -7.46 0.73
C ARG A 128 -9.63 -8.42 1.50
N LEU A 129 -10.81 -8.70 0.97
CA LEU A 129 -11.79 -9.59 1.60
C LEU A 129 -11.28 -11.04 1.63
N ILE A 130 -10.70 -11.52 0.53
CA ILE A 130 -10.23 -12.91 0.39
C ILE A 130 -8.82 -13.10 0.94
N HIS A 131 -7.99 -12.07 0.83
CA HIS A 131 -6.63 -12.08 1.37
C HIS A 131 -6.47 -10.97 2.42
N PRO A 132 -7.11 -11.10 3.61
CA PRO A 132 -6.97 -10.11 4.68
C PRO A 132 -5.53 -9.99 5.18
N GLN A 133 -4.72 -11.05 5.03
CA GLN A 133 -3.29 -11.06 5.32
C GLN A 133 -2.42 -10.48 4.20
N ALA A 134 -2.97 -10.23 3.00
CA ALA A 134 -2.34 -9.43 1.95
C ALA A 134 -2.63 -7.94 2.13
N GLN A 135 -2.89 -7.48 3.36
CA GLN A 135 -2.26 -6.24 3.79
C GLN A 135 -0.79 -6.38 3.42
N THR A 136 -0.36 -5.61 2.41
CA THR A 136 1.04 -5.44 2.01
C THR A 136 1.89 -5.44 3.27
N SER A 137 2.48 -6.60 3.59
CA SER A 137 3.53 -6.65 4.58
C SER A 137 4.62 -5.81 3.94
N LEU A 138 4.76 -4.57 4.41
CA LEU A 138 5.93 -3.77 4.15
C LEU A 138 7.11 -4.68 4.44
N ASN A 139 7.83 -5.13 3.41
CA ASN A 139 9.06 -5.88 3.65
C ASN A 139 9.88 -5.03 4.62
N PRO A 140 10.39 -5.58 5.74
CA PRO A 140 11.17 -4.76 6.65
C PRO A 140 12.33 -4.12 5.86
N PRO A 141 12.70 -2.87 6.17
CA PRO A 141 13.92 -2.31 5.62
C PRO A 141 15.09 -3.25 5.90
N GLU A 142 16.01 -3.37 4.94
CA GLU A 142 17.04 -4.42 4.97
C GLU A 142 18.05 -4.16 6.08
N LYS A 143 18.43 -2.89 6.25
CA LYS A 143 19.38 -2.42 7.27
C LYS A 143 19.30 -0.90 7.44
N ILE A 144 20.06 -0.39 8.39
CA ILE A 144 20.38 1.04 8.47
C ILE A 144 21.43 1.32 7.39
N ALA A 145 21.04 2.08 6.36
CA ALA A 145 21.94 2.51 5.30
C ALA A 145 23.02 3.43 5.89
N HIS A 146 22.57 4.52 6.50
CA HIS A 146 23.45 5.50 7.14
C HIS A 146 22.77 6.29 8.25
N ILE A 147 23.59 6.97 9.04
CA ILE A 147 23.16 7.97 10.02
C ILE A 147 23.82 9.30 9.67
N GLY A 148 22.97 10.29 9.35
CA GLY A 148 23.42 11.65 9.06
C GLY A 148 23.67 12.47 10.32
N ILE A 149 24.82 13.10 10.40
CA ILE A 149 25.26 13.96 11.51
C ILE A 149 25.56 15.34 10.94
N ALA A 150 24.78 16.34 11.32
CA ALA A 150 25.01 17.72 10.94
C ALA A 150 26.21 18.29 11.71
N VAL A 151 27.20 18.80 10.95
CA VAL A 151 28.40 19.45 11.49
C VAL A 151 28.60 20.80 10.81
N SER A 152 29.17 21.76 11.53
CA SER A 152 29.45 23.08 10.95
C SER A 152 30.68 23.04 10.02
N ASN A 153 31.61 22.12 10.27
CA ASN A 153 32.83 21.96 9.49
C ASN A 153 33.35 20.51 9.60
N ILE A 154 33.38 19.80 8.48
CA ILE A 154 33.87 18.41 8.36
C ILE A 154 35.35 18.31 8.74
N GLU A 155 36.19 19.26 8.31
CA GLU A 155 37.63 19.21 8.58
C GLU A 155 37.93 19.25 10.09
N HIS A 156 37.14 20.01 10.86
CA HIS A 156 37.24 20.08 12.32
C HIS A 156 36.62 18.86 13.01
N ALA A 157 35.54 18.28 12.47
CA ALA A 157 34.87 17.14 13.08
C ALA A 157 35.60 15.80 12.80
N LEU A 158 36.17 15.63 11.61
CA LEU A 158 36.79 14.39 11.13
C LEU A 158 37.82 13.78 12.09
N PRO A 159 38.75 14.54 12.71
CA PRO A 159 39.75 13.97 13.61
C PRO A 159 39.14 13.19 14.78
N PHE A 160 37.99 13.60 15.31
CA PHE A 160 37.32 12.84 16.36
C PHE A 160 36.85 11.48 15.85
N TYR A 161 36.16 11.43 14.71
CA TYR A 161 35.65 10.19 14.15
C TYR A 161 36.75 9.24 13.65
N THR A 162 37.81 9.80 13.07
CA THR A 162 38.90 9.01 12.47
C THR A 162 39.96 8.64 13.51
N ASN A 163 40.50 9.60 14.25
CA ASN A 163 41.63 9.35 15.16
C ASN A 163 41.18 8.86 16.54
N THR A 164 40.05 9.35 17.06
CA THR A 164 39.56 8.96 18.39
C THR A 164 38.68 7.72 18.32
N LEU A 165 37.70 7.68 17.40
CA LEU A 165 36.81 6.53 17.25
C LEU A 165 37.34 5.45 16.30
N GLY A 166 38.37 5.74 15.50
CA GLY A 166 39.01 4.75 14.62
C GLY A 166 38.23 4.44 13.34
N LEU A 167 37.25 5.27 12.95
CA LEU A 167 36.46 5.04 11.74
C LEU A 167 37.27 5.36 10.49
N ARG A 168 37.03 4.58 9.42
CA ARG A 168 37.68 4.79 8.13
C ARG A 168 36.86 5.76 7.28
N LEU A 169 37.47 6.89 6.90
CA LEU A 169 36.95 7.77 5.85
C LEU A 169 37.04 7.05 4.49
N THR A 170 35.90 6.93 3.80
CA THR A 170 35.80 6.27 2.49
C THR A 170 35.75 7.27 1.34
N GLY A 171 35.28 8.48 1.59
CA GLY A 171 35.24 9.55 0.59
C GLY A 171 34.62 10.83 1.12
N VAL A 172 34.71 11.88 0.31
CA VAL A 172 34.02 13.16 0.52
C VAL A 172 33.39 13.57 -0.80
N GLU A 173 32.12 13.94 -0.81
CA GLU A 173 31.36 14.33 -1.99
C GLU A 173 30.56 15.60 -1.74
N GLU A 174 30.38 16.43 -2.76
CA GLU A 174 29.44 17.56 -2.71
C GLU A 174 28.13 17.18 -3.42
N VAL A 175 27.06 17.10 -2.65
CA VAL A 175 25.72 16.79 -3.15
C VAL A 175 24.99 18.11 -3.38
N GLN A 176 25.18 18.68 -4.57
CA GLN A 176 24.66 20.00 -4.95
C GLN A 176 23.13 20.08 -4.87
N SER A 177 22.42 18.98 -5.16
CA SER A 177 20.94 18.92 -5.06
C SER A 177 20.42 19.17 -3.65
N GLU A 178 21.20 18.79 -2.63
CA GLU A 178 20.85 18.92 -1.22
C GLU A 178 21.62 20.07 -0.53
N GLY A 179 22.56 20.71 -1.24
CA GLY A 179 23.34 21.85 -0.75
C GLY A 179 24.29 21.49 0.39
N VAL A 180 24.83 20.27 0.37
CA VAL A 180 25.68 19.71 1.43
C VAL A 180 26.95 19.08 0.89
N LYS A 181 28.03 19.23 1.64
CA LYS A 181 29.25 18.44 1.52
C LYS A 181 29.15 17.29 2.52
N VAL A 182 29.44 16.07 2.07
CA VAL A 182 29.25 14.86 2.86
C VAL A 182 30.57 14.11 2.98
N ALA A 183 30.97 13.78 4.21
CA ALA A 183 32.08 12.87 4.47
C ALA A 183 31.57 11.51 4.96
N PHE A 184 32.00 10.46 4.30
CA PHE A 184 31.50 9.10 4.50
C PHE A 184 32.45 8.28 5.38
N LEU A 185 31.96 7.78 6.52
CA LEU A 185 32.75 7.04 7.50
C LEU A 185 32.18 5.62 7.66
N LYS A 186 32.96 4.60 7.29
CA LYS A 186 32.51 3.20 7.30
C LYS A 186 32.37 2.66 8.72
N LEU A 187 31.24 2.02 9.02
CA LEU A 187 30.98 1.32 10.28
C LEU A 187 30.21 0.01 10.03
N GLY A 188 30.94 -1.12 9.89
CA GLY A 188 30.31 -2.41 9.59
C GLY A 188 29.49 -2.36 8.29
N GLU A 189 28.22 -2.75 8.36
CA GLU A 189 27.30 -2.71 7.21
C GLU A 189 26.63 -1.35 6.98
N THR A 190 26.81 -0.41 7.93
CA THR A 190 26.27 0.95 7.89
C THR A 190 27.39 1.99 7.67
N GLN A 191 27.02 3.26 7.71
CA GLN A 191 27.87 4.41 7.48
C GLN A 191 27.44 5.59 8.37
N LEU A 192 28.41 6.35 8.88
CA LEU A 192 28.14 7.69 9.40
C LEU A 192 28.43 8.71 8.30
N GLU A 193 27.54 9.68 8.16
CA GLU A 193 27.66 10.75 7.18
C GLU A 193 27.74 12.09 7.89
N LEU A 194 28.90 12.73 7.81
CA LEU A 194 29.05 14.09 8.32
C LEU A 194 28.56 15.06 7.25
N LEU A 195 27.54 15.84 7.58
CA LEU A 195 26.85 16.75 6.67
C LEU A 195 27.28 18.18 7.00
N GLU A 196 28.06 18.80 6.13
CA GLU A 196 28.44 20.21 6.21
C GLU A 196 27.61 21.02 5.20
N PRO A 197 26.97 22.12 5.62
CA PRO A 197 26.22 22.97 4.70
C PRO A 197 27.17 23.72 3.74
N ILE A 198 26.89 23.69 2.44
CA ILE A 198 27.67 24.47 1.45
C ILE A 198 27.21 25.94 1.42
N HIS A 199 25.95 26.20 1.79
CA HIS A 199 25.34 27.53 1.81
C HIS A 199 24.52 27.74 3.09
N GLU A 200 24.41 29.00 3.54
CA GLU A 200 23.68 29.39 4.76
C GLU A 200 22.17 29.08 4.70
N ASP A 201 21.61 29.01 3.50
CA ASP A 201 20.19 28.72 3.29
C ASP A 201 19.85 27.22 3.19
N SER A 202 20.86 26.33 3.26
CA SER A 202 20.66 24.88 3.21
C SER A 202 19.83 24.34 4.37
N SER A 203 19.24 23.16 4.20
CA SER A 203 18.47 22.47 5.24
C SER A 203 19.32 22.19 6.48
N ILE A 204 20.57 21.79 6.28
CA ILE A 204 21.54 21.52 7.35
C ILE A 204 21.95 22.79 8.09
N ALA A 205 22.22 23.91 7.40
CA ALA A 205 22.52 25.18 8.06
C ALA A 205 21.36 25.62 8.97
N LYS A 206 20.12 25.52 8.46
CA LYS A 206 18.91 25.82 9.25
C LYS A 206 18.74 24.88 10.44
N PHE A 207 19.09 23.60 10.30
CA PHE A 207 19.08 22.63 11.41
C PHE A 207 20.08 23.04 12.50
N ILE A 208 21.34 23.28 12.12
CA ILE A 208 22.42 23.65 13.05
C ILE A 208 22.07 24.94 13.79
N ASN A 209 21.57 25.96 13.09
CA ASN A 209 21.16 27.22 13.70
C ASN A 209 20.03 27.06 14.73
N LYS A 210 19.14 26.08 14.52
CA LYS A 210 17.96 25.87 15.38
C LYS A 210 18.22 24.88 16.52
N ARG A 211 19.07 23.88 16.32
CA ARG A 211 19.25 22.73 17.23
C ARG A 211 20.69 22.47 17.65
N GLY A 212 21.66 23.14 17.05
CA GLY A 212 23.09 22.81 17.16
C GLY A 212 23.50 21.66 16.23
N GLU A 213 24.80 21.37 16.23
CA GLU A 213 25.37 20.19 15.57
C GLU A 213 24.89 18.90 16.25
N GLY A 214 24.82 17.80 15.49
CA GLY A 214 24.42 16.49 16.02
C GLY A 214 23.63 15.63 15.03
N PHE A 215 22.97 14.58 15.55
CA PHE A 215 22.18 13.66 14.74
C PHE A 215 21.07 14.39 13.98
N HIS A 216 21.09 14.27 12.65
CA HIS A 216 20.13 14.88 11.75
C HIS A 216 19.03 13.90 11.35
N HIS A 217 19.41 12.71 10.86
CA HIS A 217 18.48 11.73 10.33
C HIS A 217 19.05 10.30 10.41
N MET A 218 18.17 9.31 10.28
CA MET A 218 18.53 7.90 10.10
C MET A 218 17.90 7.38 8.82
N ALA A 219 18.73 6.80 7.95
CA ALA A 219 18.31 6.25 6.67
C ALA A 219 18.21 4.73 6.73
N LEU A 220 17.12 4.20 6.16
CA LEU A 220 16.83 2.79 6.09
C LEU A 220 16.82 2.32 4.63
N GLU A 221 17.52 1.22 4.37
CA GLU A 221 17.62 0.67 3.03
C GLU A 221 16.37 -0.12 2.66
N VAL A 222 15.82 0.16 1.47
CA VAL A 222 14.62 -0.48 0.93
C VAL A 222 14.83 -0.95 -0.50
N GLN A 223 14.15 -2.03 -0.87
CA GLN A 223 14.25 -2.64 -2.21
C GLN A 223 13.56 -1.84 -3.31
N ASP A 224 12.36 -1.34 -3.03
CA ASP A 224 11.57 -0.50 -3.93
C ASP A 224 11.00 0.69 -3.16
N ILE A 225 11.64 1.85 -3.33
CA ILE A 225 11.27 3.10 -2.68
C ILE A 225 9.95 3.64 -3.22
N LYS A 226 9.62 3.42 -4.50
CA LYS A 226 8.39 3.93 -5.11
C LYS A 226 7.18 3.17 -4.57
N GLU A 227 7.28 1.84 -4.55
CA GLU A 227 6.26 0.99 -3.94
C GLU A 227 6.09 1.36 -2.45
N ARG A 228 7.20 1.55 -1.73
CA ARG A 228 7.18 1.94 -0.31
C ARG A 228 6.46 3.25 -0.06
N LEU A 229 6.76 4.28 -0.85
CA LEU A 229 6.12 5.59 -0.72
C LEU A 229 4.64 5.50 -1.06
N GLN A 230 4.25 4.73 -2.07
CA GLN A 230 2.83 4.55 -2.40
C GLN A 230 2.08 3.86 -1.26
N GLN A 231 2.65 2.81 -0.67
CA GLN A 231 2.07 2.13 0.49
C GLN A 231 1.91 3.08 1.70
N TYR A 232 2.89 3.95 1.95
CA TYR A 232 2.81 4.97 2.98
C TYR A 232 1.70 6.01 2.70
N LYS A 233 1.54 6.45 1.44
CA LYS A 233 0.44 7.33 1.03
C LYS A 233 -0.92 6.67 1.26
N ASP A 234 -1.07 5.41 0.86
CA ASP A 234 -2.32 4.65 1.03
C ASP A 234 -2.69 4.45 2.51
N GLN A 235 -1.69 4.41 3.40
CA GLN A 235 -1.86 4.36 4.86
C GLN A 235 -2.01 5.74 5.52
N GLY A 236 -1.96 6.83 4.76
CA GLY A 236 -2.06 8.20 5.28
C GLY A 236 -0.82 8.65 6.08
N ILE A 237 0.33 7.99 5.90
CA ILE A 237 1.59 8.37 6.55
C ILE A 237 2.10 9.66 5.91
N SER A 238 2.44 10.65 6.75
CA SER A 238 2.93 11.96 6.28
C SER A 238 4.37 11.87 5.75
N LEU A 239 4.57 12.27 4.49
CA LEU A 239 5.85 12.32 3.80
C LEU A 239 6.35 13.78 3.68
N LEU A 240 7.67 14.00 3.64
CA LEU A 240 8.25 15.29 3.23
C LEU A 240 8.40 15.37 1.71
N ASN A 241 8.67 14.23 1.07
CA ASN A 241 8.79 14.12 -0.37
C ASN A 241 7.88 12.98 -0.82
N GLU A 242 6.93 13.31 -1.71
CA GLU A 242 6.00 12.32 -2.25
C GLU A 242 6.63 11.47 -3.36
N GLU A 243 7.70 11.95 -3.98
CA GLU A 243 8.48 11.26 -4.99
C GLU A 243 9.95 11.16 -4.54
N PRO A 244 10.65 10.07 -4.89
CA PRO A 244 12.08 9.93 -4.62
C PRO A 244 12.91 11.03 -5.30
N LYS A 245 14.01 11.41 -4.67
CA LYS A 245 15.00 12.35 -5.19
C LYS A 245 16.37 11.70 -5.30
N GLN A 246 17.27 12.34 -6.04
CA GLN A 246 18.65 11.92 -6.16
C GLN A 246 19.43 12.24 -4.87
N GLY A 247 19.95 11.21 -4.21
CA GLY A 247 20.85 11.29 -3.06
C GLY A 247 22.32 11.06 -3.44
N ALA A 248 23.18 10.95 -2.42
CA ALA A 248 24.60 10.62 -2.57
C ALA A 248 24.79 9.22 -3.19
N HIS A 249 25.96 8.96 -3.78
CA HIS A 249 26.31 7.65 -4.37
C HIS A 249 25.27 7.10 -5.37
N ASN A 250 24.66 7.99 -6.17
CA ASN A 250 23.61 7.65 -7.13
C ASN A 250 22.35 6.96 -6.52
N SER A 251 22.13 7.06 -5.21
CA SER A 251 20.95 6.49 -4.56
C SER A 251 19.67 7.31 -4.80
N GLN A 252 18.51 6.66 -4.68
CA GLN A 252 17.23 7.35 -4.55
C GLN A 252 16.84 7.46 -3.08
N VAL A 253 16.44 8.67 -2.67
CA VAL A 253 16.11 8.97 -1.28
C VAL A 253 14.76 9.66 -1.14
N ALA A 254 14.08 9.42 -0.03
CA ALA A 254 12.84 10.14 0.33
C ALA A 254 12.70 10.23 1.85
N PHE A 255 12.23 11.38 2.34
CA PHE A 255 12.08 11.61 3.77
C PHE A 255 10.63 11.50 4.23
N LEU A 256 10.44 10.92 5.42
CA LEU A 256 9.17 10.97 6.14
C LEU A 256 9.09 12.27 6.94
N HIS A 257 7.88 12.81 7.10
CA HIS A 257 7.68 13.95 7.97
C HIS A 257 7.90 13.53 9.44
N PRO A 258 8.71 14.25 10.25
CA PRO A 258 9.04 13.81 11.62
C PRO A 258 7.84 13.51 12.52
N LYS A 259 6.69 14.15 12.26
CA LYS A 259 5.40 13.85 12.93
C LYS A 259 4.97 12.39 12.80
N ALA A 260 5.31 11.72 11.70
CA ALA A 260 5.00 10.31 11.47
C ALA A 260 5.84 9.36 12.35
N ALA A 261 7.01 9.82 12.82
CA ALA A 261 7.97 9.00 13.57
C ALA A 261 8.36 9.66 14.91
N ASN A 262 7.37 10.21 15.64
CA ASN A 262 7.53 10.77 16.98
C ASN A 262 8.67 11.81 17.11
N GLY A 263 8.92 12.58 16.05
CA GLY A 263 9.94 13.63 16.00
C GLY A 263 11.29 13.19 15.40
N VAL A 264 11.45 11.91 15.04
CA VAL A 264 12.63 11.42 14.33
C VAL A 264 12.51 11.72 12.84
N LEU A 265 13.58 12.24 12.23
CA LEU A 265 13.65 12.38 10.78
C LEU A 265 14.16 11.07 10.18
N MET A 266 13.25 10.36 9.51
CA MET A 266 13.53 9.08 8.86
C MET A 266 13.69 9.29 7.35
N GLU A 267 14.70 8.65 6.79
CA GLU A 267 14.96 8.61 5.36
C GLU A 267 14.81 7.17 4.85
N LEU A 268 14.22 7.01 3.67
CA LEU A 268 14.30 5.79 2.89
C LEU A 268 15.39 5.98 1.85
N CYS A 269 16.25 4.98 1.70
CA CYS A 269 17.31 4.97 0.71
C CYS A 269 17.22 3.68 -0.12
N GLN A 270 17.32 3.82 -1.43
CA GLN A 270 17.47 2.71 -2.37
C GLN A 270 18.70 2.97 -3.23
N HIS A 271 19.69 2.08 -3.14
CA HIS A 271 20.83 2.11 -4.05
C HIS A 271 20.42 1.55 -5.42
N GLU A 272 21.04 2.05 -6.50
CA GLU A 272 20.93 1.36 -7.79
C GLU A 272 21.54 -0.05 -7.63
N LYS A 273 20.80 -1.07 -8.06
CA LYS A 273 21.37 -2.41 -8.15
C LYS A 273 22.53 -2.33 -9.13
N GLU A 274 23.75 -2.57 -8.66
CA GLU A 274 24.87 -2.84 -9.56
C GLU A 274 24.42 -3.99 -10.47
N GLY A 275 24.33 -3.73 -11.78
CA GLY A 275 23.92 -4.73 -12.75
C GLY A 275 24.87 -5.92 -12.68
N GLU A 276 24.33 -7.10 -12.41
CA GLU A 276 25.01 -8.38 -12.62
C GLU A 276 25.39 -8.57 -14.10
#